data_AF-A0A531MW88-F1
#
_entry.id   AF-A0A531MW88-F1
#
_cell.length_a   1.000
_cell.length_b   1.000
_cell.length_c   1.000
_cell.angle_alpha   90.00
_cell.angle_beta   90.00
_cell.angle_gamma   90.00
#
_symmetry.space_group_name_H-M   'P 1'
#
loop_
_entity.id
_entity.type
_entity.pdbx_description
1 polymer ?
#
loop_
_entity_poly.entity_id
_entity_poly.type
_entity_poly.pdbx_seq_one_letter_code
_entity_poly.pdbx_strand_id
1 'polypeptide(L)'
;MIRYLLAAGAFLVLGTNAAFAHITLETQEAAVGSTYKAVLRVPHGCDGKATTAVRVQIPEGVIAVKPMPKPGWTLQTKKGKYEKSYLLYGEAVADGVKEVDWSGGNLPDE
;
A
#
# COMPACT_ATOMS: atom_id res chain seq x y z
N MET A 1 10.69 -62.21 -2.34
CA MET A 1 9.45 -61.81 -3.05
C MET A 1 8.55 -60.99 -2.11
N ILE A 2 9.06 -59.88 -1.57
CA ILE A 2 8.27 -58.92 -0.79
C ILE A 2 7.88 -57.82 -1.77
N ARG A 3 6.73 -58.09 -2.39
CA ARG A 3 5.93 -57.13 -3.14
C ARG A 3 5.51 -56.02 -2.14
N TYR A 4 5.18 -54.84 -2.66
CA TYR A 4 4.78 -53.63 -1.92
C TYR A 4 5.93 -52.66 -1.54
N LEU A 5 6.86 -52.45 -2.48
CA LEU A 5 7.79 -51.32 -2.51
C LEU A 5 7.21 -50.05 -3.18
N LEU A 6 5.89 -49.94 -3.33
CA LEU A 6 5.26 -48.91 -4.19
C LEU A 6 4.06 -48.25 -3.52
N ALA A 7 4.27 -47.34 -2.56
CA ALA A 7 3.24 -46.38 -2.14
C ALA A 7 3.75 -45.19 -1.30
N ALA A 8 5.06 -44.89 -1.25
CA ALA A 8 5.61 -43.86 -0.35
C ALA A 8 6.10 -42.60 -1.11
N GLY A 9 5.41 -42.20 -2.18
CA GLY A 9 5.86 -41.12 -3.07
C GLY A 9 4.74 -40.24 -3.58
N ALA A 10 3.81 -39.84 -2.72
CA ALA A 10 2.78 -38.86 -3.07
C ALA A 10 2.37 -38.06 -1.83
N PHE A 11 3.28 -37.29 -1.26
CA PHE A 11 2.91 -36.27 -0.27
C PHE A 11 3.35 -34.89 -0.76
N LEU A 12 2.34 -34.24 -1.34
CA LEU A 12 2.15 -32.81 -1.52
C LEU A 12 3.37 -31.97 -1.93
N VAL A 13 3.35 -31.60 -3.21
CA VAL A 13 3.66 -30.22 -3.61
C VAL A 13 2.67 -29.31 -2.86
N LEU A 14 2.96 -28.98 -1.60
CA LEU A 14 2.38 -27.82 -0.95
C LEU A 14 2.96 -26.64 -1.72
N GLY A 15 2.22 -26.21 -2.75
CA GLY A 15 2.51 -24.98 -3.45
C GLY A 15 2.74 -23.92 -2.41
N THR A 16 3.91 -23.29 -2.48
CA THR A 16 4.17 -22.05 -1.77
C THR A 16 3.12 -21.07 -2.25
N ASN A 17 2.02 -20.93 -1.50
CA ASN A 17 1.07 -19.86 -1.73
C ASN A 17 1.92 -18.59 -1.66
N ALA A 18 2.13 -17.95 -2.80
CA ALA A 18 2.81 -16.68 -2.84
C ALA A 18 1.96 -15.76 -1.98
N ALA A 19 2.45 -15.43 -0.79
CA ALA A 19 1.86 -14.39 0.03
C ALA A 19 2.06 -13.08 -0.74
N PHE A 20 1.08 -12.72 -1.57
CA PHE A 20 1.04 -11.45 -2.28
C PHE A 20 0.65 -10.35 -1.28
N ALA A 21 1.46 -10.17 -0.23
CA ALA A 21 1.26 -9.19 0.84
C ALA A 21 1.79 -7.80 0.47
N HIS A 22 2.35 -7.63 -0.74
CA HIS A 22 2.95 -6.36 -1.15
C HIS A 22 1.86 -5.40 -1.67
N ILE A 23 1.71 -4.27 -1.00
CA ILE A 23 0.94 -3.14 -1.53
C ILE A 23 1.65 -2.64 -2.79
N THR A 24 0.89 -2.44 -3.87
CA THR A 24 1.42 -1.93 -5.15
C THR A 24 0.78 -0.61 -5.53
N LEU A 25 1.47 0.15 -6.37
CA LEU A 25 0.88 1.28 -7.09
C LEU A 25 0.30 0.77 -8.41
N GLU A 26 -0.95 1.14 -8.71
CA GLU A 26 -1.61 0.76 -9.98
C GLU A 26 -0.86 1.30 -11.20
N THR A 27 -0.47 2.58 -11.16
CA THR A 27 0.36 3.21 -12.18
C THR A 27 1.77 3.31 -11.64
N GLN A 28 2.72 2.52 -12.13
CA GLN A 28 4.03 2.38 -11.47
C GLN A 28 5.04 3.48 -11.83
N GLU A 29 4.71 4.31 -12.83
CA GLU A 29 5.60 5.34 -13.36
C GLU A 29 4.91 6.70 -13.41
N ALA A 30 5.70 7.76 -13.30
CA ALA A 30 5.25 9.14 -13.46
C ALA A 30 6.35 9.98 -14.12
N ALA A 31 5.96 10.92 -14.97
CA ALA A 31 6.91 11.89 -15.51
C ALA A 31 7.41 12.82 -14.39
N VAL A 32 8.71 13.12 -14.39
CA VAL A 32 9.32 14.01 -13.39
C VAL A 32 8.65 15.38 -13.44
N GLY A 33 8.28 15.92 -12.27
CA GLY A 33 7.62 17.22 -12.15
C GLY A 33 6.14 17.25 -12.56
N SER A 34 5.55 16.09 -12.91
CA SER A 34 4.12 16.00 -13.24
C SER A 34 3.26 15.68 -12.02
N THR A 35 1.95 15.88 -12.16
CA THR A 35 0.98 15.36 -11.18
C THR A 35 0.86 13.85 -11.34
N TYR A 36 0.83 13.14 -10.21
CA TYR A 36 0.70 11.69 -10.18
C TYR A 36 -0.52 11.27 -9.34
N LYS A 37 -1.36 10.39 -9.90
CA LYS A 37 -2.50 9.79 -9.20
C LYS A 37 -2.07 8.44 -8.61
N ALA A 38 -1.65 8.45 -7.34
CA ALA A 38 -1.31 7.23 -6.62
C ALA A 38 -2.58 6.43 -6.27
N VAL A 39 -2.69 5.19 -6.75
CA VAL A 39 -3.72 4.24 -6.34
C VAL A 39 -3.02 3.04 -5.70
N LEU A 40 -3.18 2.91 -4.39
CA LEU A 40 -2.61 1.81 -3.62
C LEU A 40 -3.54 0.60 -3.73
N ARG A 41 -3.02 -0.48 -4.32
CA ARG A 41 -3.66 -1.79 -4.33
C ARG A 41 -3.20 -2.54 -3.10
N VAL A 42 -4.06 -2.53 -2.08
CA VAL A 42 -3.86 -3.26 -0.84
C VAL A 42 -4.50 -4.64 -1.04
N PRO A 43 -3.75 -5.74 -0.87
CA PRO A 43 -4.23 -7.09 -1.17
C PRO A 43 -5.36 -7.52 -0.22
N HIS A 44 -5.02 -8.19 0.87
CA HIS A 44 -5.95 -8.73 1.85
C HIS A 44 -5.34 -8.59 3.25
N GLY A 45 -6.06 -9.11 4.23
CA GLY A 45 -5.58 -9.36 5.58
C GLY A 45 -4.41 -10.35 5.68
N CYS A 46 -4.21 -10.92 6.87
CA CYS A 46 -3.26 -12.02 7.07
C CYS A 46 -3.70 -12.89 8.24
N ASP A 47 -3.52 -14.21 8.14
CA ASP A 47 -3.87 -15.20 9.17
C ASP A 47 -5.34 -15.07 9.67
N GLY A 48 -6.27 -14.89 8.73
CA GLY A 48 -7.70 -14.70 9.00
C GLY A 48 -8.05 -13.35 9.63
N LYS A 49 -7.09 -12.42 9.74
CA LYS A 49 -7.31 -11.08 10.31
C LYS A 49 -7.35 -10.03 9.22
N ALA A 50 -8.32 -9.13 9.30
CA ALA A 50 -8.45 -8.04 8.34
C ALA A 50 -7.33 -6.99 8.46
N THR A 51 -6.99 -6.35 7.33
CA THR A 51 -6.26 -5.08 7.34
C THR A 51 -7.20 -3.96 7.81
N THR A 52 -6.84 -3.31 8.92
CA THR A 52 -7.68 -2.29 9.58
C THR A 52 -7.15 -0.86 9.45
N ALA A 53 -5.89 -0.71 9.04
CA ALA A 53 -5.25 0.59 8.85
C ALA A 53 -4.21 0.53 7.73
N VAL A 54 -4.08 1.64 6.99
CA VAL A 54 -3.04 1.89 6.00
C VAL A 54 -2.49 3.28 6.25
N ARG A 55 -1.18 3.35 6.49
CA ARG A 55 -0.41 4.59 6.70
C ARG A 55 0.61 4.74 5.60
N VAL A 56 0.62 5.89 4.94
CA VAL A 56 1.48 6.17 3.78
C VAL A 56 2.34 7.38 4.09
N GLN A 57 3.66 7.18 4.14
CA GLN A 57 4.62 8.27 4.19
C GLN A 57 4.74 8.91 2.81
N ILE A 58 4.65 10.22 2.75
CA ILE A 58 4.82 10.99 1.52
C ILE A 58 6.30 11.36 1.39
N PRO A 59 6.97 10.90 0.32
CA PRO A 59 8.38 11.21 0.11
C PRO A 59 8.59 12.69 -0.17
N GLU A 60 9.79 13.18 0.13
CA GLU A 60 10.17 14.55 -0.20
C GLU A 60 10.07 14.82 -1.71
N GLY A 61 9.69 16.05 -2.07
CA GLY A 61 9.43 16.43 -3.47
C GLY A 61 8.04 16.07 -3.99
N VAL A 62 7.27 15.24 -3.28
CA VAL A 62 5.84 15.05 -3.56
C VAL A 62 5.05 16.07 -2.74
N ILE A 63 4.57 17.10 -3.43
CA ILE A 63 3.83 18.22 -2.82
C ILE A 63 2.37 18.21 -3.23
N ALA A 64 1.57 19.08 -2.60
CA ALA A 64 0.15 19.27 -2.93
C ALA A 64 -0.70 17.97 -2.86
N VAL A 65 -0.36 17.06 -1.95
CA VAL A 65 -1.05 15.77 -1.76
C VAL A 65 -2.49 15.99 -1.32
N LYS A 66 -3.42 15.36 -2.04
CA LYS A 66 -4.86 15.39 -1.79
C LYS A 66 -5.39 13.95 -1.68
N PRO A 67 -5.46 13.38 -0.48
CA PRO A 67 -5.95 12.02 -0.31
C PRO A 67 -7.46 11.94 -0.51
N MET A 68 -7.92 10.82 -1.06
CA MET A 68 -9.34 10.58 -1.30
C MET A 68 -9.99 9.92 -0.08
N PRO A 69 -11.22 10.32 0.30
CA PRO A 69 -12.00 9.60 1.30
C PRO A 69 -12.30 8.18 0.80
N LYS A 70 -12.32 7.21 1.73
CA LYS A 70 -12.68 5.82 1.47
C LYS A 70 -13.87 5.45 2.36
N PRO A 71 -15.05 5.10 1.80
CA PRO A 71 -16.22 4.74 2.60
C PRO A 71 -15.91 3.65 3.62
N GLY A 72 -16.36 3.83 4.86
CA GLY A 72 -16.09 2.92 5.98
C GLY A 72 -14.70 3.07 6.63
N TRP A 73 -13.85 3.97 6.13
CA TRP A 73 -12.54 4.28 6.72
C TRP A 73 -12.49 5.74 7.17
N THR A 74 -11.81 5.98 8.28
CA THR A 74 -11.48 7.32 8.76
C THR A 74 -10.21 7.80 8.08
N LEU A 75 -10.26 8.97 7.43
CA LEU A 75 -9.11 9.60 6.78
C LEU A 75 -8.52 10.69 7.69
N GLN A 76 -7.22 10.62 7.93
CA GLN A 76 -6.43 11.66 8.59
C GLN A 76 -5.18 11.98 7.79
N THR A 77 -4.65 13.20 7.97
CA THR A 77 -3.38 13.62 7.38
C THR A 77 -2.51 14.27 8.42
N LYS A 78 -1.21 13.98 8.41
CA LYS A 78 -0.23 14.74 9.18
C LYS A 78 0.52 15.68 8.25
N LYS A 79 0.54 16.96 8.62
CA LYS A 79 1.32 17.98 7.92
C LYS A 79 2.69 18.14 8.57
N GLY A 80 3.66 18.53 7.76
CA GLY A 80 5.02 18.82 8.21
C GLY A 80 5.75 19.71 7.21
N LYS A 81 6.87 20.27 7.65
CA LYS A 81 7.75 21.05 6.77
C LYS A 81 8.38 20.15 5.71
N TYR A 82 8.54 20.70 4.52
CA TYR A 82 9.40 20.17 3.49
C TYR A 82 10.88 20.46 3.80
N GLU A 83 11.79 19.76 3.14
CA GLU A 83 13.22 20.01 3.27
C GLU A 83 13.62 21.34 2.61
N LYS A 84 12.86 21.77 1.61
CA LYS A 84 12.98 23.08 0.95
C LYS A 84 11.62 23.63 0.55
N SER A 85 11.59 24.91 0.19
CA SER A 85 10.40 25.49 -0.43
C SER A 85 10.25 25.02 -1.88
N TYR A 86 9.02 24.78 -2.30
CA TYR A 86 8.65 24.48 -3.68
C TYR A 86 7.76 25.57 -4.26
N LEU A 87 7.73 25.72 -5.58
CA LEU A 87 6.75 26.57 -6.25
C LEU A 87 5.51 25.76 -6.63
N LEU A 88 4.36 26.18 -6.13
CA LEU A 88 3.06 25.63 -6.46
C LEU A 88 2.20 26.76 -7.02
N TYR A 89 1.89 26.69 -8.32
CA TYR A 89 1.13 27.74 -9.03
C TYR A 89 1.70 29.16 -8.85
N GLY A 90 3.04 29.28 -8.77
CA GLY A 90 3.74 30.55 -8.59
C GLY A 90 3.94 30.97 -7.13
N GLU A 91 3.36 30.25 -6.18
CA GLU A 91 3.52 30.52 -4.75
C GLU A 91 4.56 29.59 -4.11
N ALA A 92 5.37 30.15 -3.21
CA ALA A 92 6.33 29.38 -2.43
C ALA A 92 5.60 28.63 -1.30
N VAL A 93 5.66 27.30 -1.31
CA VAL A 93 5.11 26.42 -0.28
C VAL A 93 6.24 25.68 0.44
N ALA A 94 6.26 25.72 1.77
CA ALA A 94 7.33 25.14 2.60
C ALA A 94 6.84 23.99 3.51
N ASP A 95 5.55 23.68 3.48
CA ASP A 95 4.94 22.60 4.25
C ASP A 95 3.75 21.99 3.52
N GLY A 96 3.39 20.78 3.94
CA GLY A 96 2.21 20.09 3.43
C GLY A 96 2.07 18.70 4.04
N VAL A 97 1.24 17.86 3.43
CA VAL A 97 0.98 16.51 3.94
C VAL A 97 2.25 15.66 3.79
N LYS A 98 2.71 15.08 4.91
CA LYS A 98 3.84 14.14 4.97
C LYS A 98 3.39 12.71 5.29
N GLU A 99 2.16 12.54 5.77
CA GLU A 99 1.57 11.23 6.02
C GLU A 99 0.07 11.25 5.75
N VAL A 100 -0.43 10.19 5.13
CA VAL A 100 -1.87 9.92 4.97
C VAL A 100 -2.22 8.64 5.71
N ASP A 101 -3.23 8.72 6.56
CA ASP A 101 -3.72 7.62 7.39
C ASP A 101 -5.17 7.30 7.02
N TRP A 102 -5.44 6.06 6.61
CA TRP A 102 -6.79 5.49 6.59
C TRP A 102 -6.89 4.44 7.69
N SER A 103 -7.89 4.54 8.57
CA SER A 103 -8.05 3.64 9.71
C SER A 103 -9.52 3.26 9.99
N GLY A 104 -9.73 2.27 10.86
CA GLY A 104 -11.07 1.75 11.18
C GLY A 104 -11.67 0.89 10.07
N GLY A 105 -10.83 0.48 9.12
CA GLY A 105 -11.24 -0.35 8.00
C GLY A 105 -11.45 -1.81 8.35
N ASN A 106 -12.02 -2.54 7.39
CA ASN A 106 -12.18 -3.98 7.43
C ASN A 106 -11.95 -4.55 6.03
N LEU A 107 -10.68 -4.75 5.63
CA LEU A 107 -10.31 -5.48 4.42
C LEU A 107 -9.98 -6.92 4.82
N PRO A 108 -10.85 -7.91 4.53
CA PRO A 108 -10.67 -9.30 4.94
C PRO A 108 -9.41 -9.95 4.37
N ASP A 109 -9.06 -11.12 4.92
CA ASP A 109 -7.99 -11.99 4.43
C ASP A 109 -8.41 -12.86 3.23
N GLU A 110 -9.73 -12.97 2.97
CA GLU A 110 -10.34 -13.80 1.92
C GLU A 110 -10.52 -13.07 0.57
#